data_AF-A0A7Y3S173-F1
#
_entry.id   AF-A0A7Y3S173-F1
#
_cell.length_a   1.000
_cell.length_b   1.000
_cell.length_c   1.000
_cell.angle_alpha   90.00
_cell.angle_beta   90.00
_cell.angle_gamma   90.00
#
_symmetry.space_group_name_H-M   'P 1'
#
loop_
_entity.id
_entity.type
_entity.pdbx_description
1 polymer ?
#
loop_
_entity_poly.entity_id
_entity_poly.type
_entity_poly.pdbx_seq_one_letter_code
_entity_poly.pdbx_strand_id
1 'polypeptide(L)' 'MKSLFPATDKVGRHHVFNIGGNKLRLIAVVHYTFKKVYIQKIMDHAEYDKGTWKA' A
#
# COMPACT_ATOMS: atom_id res chain seq x y z
N MET A 1 -1.89 9.31 8.34
CA MET A 1 -2.33 8.38 7.28
C MET A 1 -3.60 7.66 7.70
N LYS A 2 -3.60 6.87 8.79
CA LYS A 2 -4.81 6.16 9.29
C LYS A 2 -6.04 7.04 9.56
N SER A 3 -5.86 8.30 9.97
CA SER A 3 -6.99 9.22 10.15
C SER A 3 -7.75 9.53 8.86
N LEU A 4 -7.04 9.59 7.73
CA LEU A 4 -7.63 9.88 6.41
C LEU A 4 -7.97 8.59 5.65
N PHE A 5 -7.17 7.55 5.84
CA PHE A 5 -7.33 6.24 5.22
C PHE A 5 -7.28 5.15 6.30
N PRO A 6 -8.39 4.89 7.00
CA PRO A 6 -8.41 3.97 8.15
C PRO A 6 -8.01 2.54 7.81
N ALA A 7 -8.33 2.10 6.59
CA ALA A 7 -8.00 0.78 6.05
C ALA A 7 -6.55 0.66 5.54
N THR A 8 -5.71 1.68 5.73
CA THR A 8 -4.30 1.61 5.34
C THR A 8 -3.47 0.90 6.39
N ASP A 9 -2.72 -0.09 5.94
CA ASP A 9 -1.73 -0.79 6.76
C ASP A 9 -0.31 -0.30 6.48
N LYS A 10 0.53 -0.32 7.52
CA LYS A 10 1.96 -0.03 7.39
C LYS A 10 2.73 -1.33 7.54
N VAL A 11 3.43 -1.74 6.48
CA VAL A 11 4.24 -2.97 6.43
C VAL A 11 5.69 -2.59 6.17
N GLY A 12 6.48 -2.52 7.25
CA GLY A 12 7.83 -1.97 7.20
C GLY A 12 7.84 -0.51 6.71
N ARG A 13 8.53 -0.25 5.59
CA ARG A 13 8.55 1.08 4.94
C ARG A 13 7.33 1.36 4.04
N HIS A 14 6.54 0.34 3.73
CA HIS A 14 5.44 0.45 2.79
C HIS A 14 4.13 0.81 3.49
N HIS A 15 3.29 1.57 2.80
CA HIS A 15 1.87 1.73 3.08
C HIS A 15 1.07 0.91 2.08
N VAL A 16 0.13 0.13 2.57
CA VAL A 16 -0.76 -0.72 1.77
C VAL A 16 -2.16 -0.14 1.82
N PHE A 17 -2.71 0.20 0.66
CA PHE A 17 -4.04 0.79 0.52
C PHE A 17 -4.99 -0.19 -0.17
N ASN A 18 -6.20 -0.31 0.37
CA ASN A 18 -7.29 -1.02 -0.28
C ASN A 18 -7.97 -0.09 -1.28
N ILE A 19 -8.02 -0.48 -2.56
CA ILE A 19 -8.63 0.35 -3.62
C ILE A 19 -9.60 -0.48 -4.48
N GLY A 20 -10.40 0.20 -5.30
CA GLY A 20 -11.32 -0.46 -6.27
C GLY A 20 -12.41 -1.30 -5.61
N GLY A 21 -12.96 -0.84 -4.47
CA GLY A 21 -13.93 -1.64 -3.69
C GLY A 21 -13.28 -2.82 -2.97
N ASN A 22 -12.08 -2.62 -2.41
CA ASN A 22 -11.27 -3.62 -1.70
C ASN A 22 -10.73 -4.78 -2.58
N LYS A 23 -10.86 -4.69 -3.91
CA LYS A 23 -10.41 -5.73 -4.85
C LYS A 23 -8.90 -5.73 -5.07
N LEU A 24 -8.25 -4.57 -4.88
CA LEU A 24 -6.83 -4.39 -5.14
C LEU A 24 -6.09 -3.86 -3.91
N ARG A 25 -4.78 -4.05 -3.92
CA ARG A 25 -3.80 -3.51 -2.97
C ARG A 25 -2.84 -2.61 -3.72
N LEU A 26 -2.76 -1.35 -3.32
CA LEU A 26 -1.73 -0.43 -3.77
C LEU A 26 -0.66 -0.35 -2.68
N ILE A 27 0.57 -0.69 -3.05
CA ILE A 27 1.73 -0.65 -2.16
C ILE A 27 2.55 0.58 -2.52
N ALA A 28 2.78 1.46 -1.56
CA ALA A 28 3.53 2.69 -1.78
C ALA A 28 4.53 3.00 -0.67
N VAL A 29 5.59 3.71 -1.02
CA VAL A 29 6.48 4.37 -0.04
C VAL A 29 6.11 5.84 0.02
N VAL A 30 6.00 6.38 1.24
CA VAL A 30 5.66 7.79 1.47
C VAL A 30 6.87 8.50 2.07
N HIS A 31 7.42 9.46 1.33
CA HIS A 31 8.46 10.35 1.79
C HIS A 31 7.83 11.65 2.31
N TYR A 32 7.56 11.71 3.62
CA TYR A 32 6.84 12.83 4.24
C TYR A 32 7.59 14.16 4.13
N THR A 33 8.90 14.19 4.33
CA THR A 33 9.72 15.42 4.23
C THR A 33 9.60 16.06 2.85
N PHE A 34 9.67 15.24 1.81
CA PHE A 34 9.58 15.70 0.41
C PHE A 34 8.15 15.76 -0.12
N LYS A 35 7.16 15.35 0.68
CA LYS A 35 5.75 15.24 0.28
C LYS A 35 5.56 14.43 -1.01
N LYS A 36 6.30 13.33 -1.16
CA LYS A 36 6.23 12.44 -2.34
C LYS A 36 5.69 11.08 -1.97
N VAL A 37 4.90 10.50 -2.87
CA VAL A 37 4.38 9.14 -2.78
C VAL A 37 4.86 8.37 -4.00
N TYR A 38 5.49 7.23 -3.76
CA TYR A 38 6.01 6.35 -4.80
C TYR A 38 5.17 5.07 -4.80
N ILE A 39 4.41 4.86 -5.87
CA ILE A 39 3.65 3.62 -6.07
C ILE A 39 4.65 2.55 -6.50
N GLN A 40 4.81 1.51 -5.68
CA GLN A 40 5.72 0.41 -5.97
C GLN A 40 5.02 -0.65 -6.80
N LYS A 41 3.81 -1.05 -6.40
CA LYS A 41 3.01 -2.08 -7.08
C LYS A 41 1.51 -1.86 -6.86
N ILE A 42 0.70 -2.34 -7.79
CA ILE A 42 -0.75 -2.49 -7.67
C ILE A 42 -1.05 -3.94 -8.06
N MET A 43 -1.80 -4.66 -7.23
CA MET A 43 -2.08 -6.09 -7.42
C MET A 43 -3.43 -6.47 -6.81
N ASP A 44 -3.95 -7.63 -7.18
CA ASP A 44 -5.15 -8.17 -6.53
C ASP A 44 -4.83 -8.80 -5.16
N HIS A 45 -5.87 -9.25 -4.47
CA HIS A 45 -5.72 -9.88 -3.16
C HIS A 45 -4.93 -11.19 -3.21
N ALA A 46 -5.15 -12.00 -4.24
CA ALA A 46 -4.51 -13.30 -4.37
C ALA A 46 -3.00 -13.16 -4.59
N GLU A 47 -2.58 -12.16 -5.38
CA GLU A 47 -1.18 -11.80 -5.57
C GLU A 47 -0.56 -11.18 -4.31
N TYR A 48 -1.31 -10.33 -3.61
CA TYR A 48 -0.86 -9.75 -2.35
C TYR A 48 -0.57 -10.82 -1.30
N ASP A 49 -1.43 -11.82 -1.18
CA ASP A 49 -1.33 -12.90 -0.19
C ASP A 49 -0.12 -13.81 -0.42
N LYS A 50 0.34 -13.94 -1.67
CA LYS A 50 1.60 -14.65 -1.98
C LYS A 50 2.81 -14.00 -1.31
N GLY A 51 2.74 -12.72 -0.93
CA GLY A 51 3.76 -12.04 -0.14
C GLY A 51 5.07 -11.72 -0.88
N THR A 52 5.19 -12.08 -2.15
CA THR A 52 6.40 -11.86 -2.99
C THR A 52 6.73 -10.37 -3.19
N TRP A 53 5.78 -9.48 -2.93
CA TRP A 53 5.94 -8.04 -2.99
C TRP A 53 6.72 -7.44 -1.82
N LYS A 54 6.94 -8.21 -0.73
CA LYS A 54 7.63 -7.75 0.48
C LYS A 54 9.15 -7.72 0.36
N ALA A 55 9.71 -8.25 -0.72
CA ALA A 55 11.14 -8.27 -1.03
C ALA A 55 11.72 -6.86 -1.25
#